data_AF-A0A8I0H525-F1
#
_entry.id   AF-A0A8I0H525-F1
#
_cell.length_a   1.000
_cell.length_b   1.000
_cell.length_c   1.000
_cell.angle_alpha   90.00
_cell.angle_beta   90.00
_cell.angle_gamma   90.00
#
_symmetry.space_group_name_H-M   'P 1'
#
loop_
_entity.id
_entity.type
_entity.pdbx_description
1 polymer ?
#
loop_
_entity_poly.entity_id
_entity_poly.type
_entity_poly.pdbx_seq_one_letter_code
_entity_poly.pdbx_strand_id
1 'polypeptide(L)'
;LLQYIKLNLPMDKTVLYASVDNIWFSEHKLYDLASDFVKQGGKYLFLDEVHKYPNWSQELKNIYDDLPELHVVFTGSSLLEILNAKSDLSRR
;
A
#
# COMPACT_ATOMS: atom_id res chain seq x y z
N LEU A 1 10.06 -1.66 -8.63
CA LEU A 1 9.11 -2.51 -7.86
C LEU A 1 8.75 -3.81 -8.58
N LEU A 2 8.18 -3.75 -9.79
CA LEU A 2 7.73 -4.94 -10.54
C LEU A 2 8.80 -6.01 -10.79
N GLN A 3 10.04 -5.60 -11.06
CA GLN A 3 11.16 -6.55 -11.22
C GLN A 3 11.53 -7.27 -9.93
N TYR A 4 11.43 -6.59 -8.78
CA TYR A 4 11.66 -7.20 -7.47
C TYR A 4 10.60 -8.27 -7.16
N ILE A 5 9.32 -7.94 -7.41
CA ILE A 5 8.19 -8.87 -7.23
C ILE A 5 8.41 -10.14 -8.05
N LYS A 6 8.74 -9.99 -9.34
CA LYS A 6 8.96 -11.13 -10.25
C LYS A 6 10.13 -12.04 -9.83
N LEU A 7 11.13 -11.51 -9.14
CA LEU A 7 12.35 -12.24 -8.78
C LEU A 7 12.31 -12.84 -7.37
N ASN A 8 11.51 -12.29 -6.46
CA ASN A 8 11.59 -12.62 -5.03
C ASN A 8 10.29 -13.16 -4.42
N LEU A 9 9.16 -13.10 -5.16
CA LEU A 9 7.87 -13.54 -4.65
C LEU A 9 7.23 -14.59 -5.57
N PRO A 10 6.43 -15.51 -5.00
CA PRO A 10 5.63 -16.43 -5.81
C PRO A 10 4.68 -15.63 -6.72
N MET A 11 4.61 -15.99 -8.00
CA MET A 11 3.62 -15.44 -8.95
C MET A 11 2.25 -16.11 -8.73
N ASP A 12 1.78 -16.15 -7.49
CA ASP A 12 0.45 -16.61 -7.14
C ASP A 12 -0.47 -15.42 -6.81
N LYS A 13 -1.69 -15.71 -6.36
CA LYS A 13 -2.69 -14.70 -6.03
C LYS A 13 -2.41 -13.97 -4.69
N THR A 14 -1.29 -14.25 -4.03
CA THR A 14 -0.96 -13.64 -2.74
C THR A 14 -0.27 -12.28 -2.88
N VAL A 15 0.08 -11.87 -4.10
CA VAL A 15 0.76 -10.60 -4.38
C VAL A 15 -0.09 -9.70 -5.27
N LEU A 16 -0.29 -8.45 -4.85
CA LEU A 16 -0.97 -7.41 -5.63
C LEU A 16 -0.05 -6.20 -5.80
N TYR A 17 0.00 -5.68 -7.02
CA TYR A 17 0.62 -4.39 -7.32
C TYR A 17 -0.46 -3.42 -7.81
N ALA A 18 -0.49 -2.22 -7.25
CA ALA A 18 -1.36 -1.13 -7.68
C ALA A 18 -0.59 0.19 -7.69
N SER A 19 -0.79 1.00 -8.73
CA SER A 19 -0.37 2.41 -8.71
C SER A 19 -1.52 3.23 -8.16
N VAL A 20 -1.28 3.99 -7.09
CA VAL A 20 -2.33 4.75 -6.40
C VAL A 20 -2.69 6.06 -7.13
N ASP A 21 -1.88 6.44 -8.13
CA ASP A 21 -2.21 7.52 -9.08
C ASP A 21 -3.28 7.11 -10.12
N ASN A 22 -3.79 5.87 -10.06
CA ASN A 22 -4.85 5.42 -10.96
C ASN A 22 -6.18 6.12 -10.64
N ILE A 23 -6.89 6.57 -11.69
CA ILE A 23 -8.22 7.20 -11.58
C ILE A 23 -9.25 6.37 -10.81
N TRP A 24 -9.07 5.04 -10.73
CA TRP A 24 -9.91 4.16 -9.94
C TRP A 24 -10.00 4.59 -8.46
N PHE A 25 -8.91 5.11 -7.90
CA PHE A 25 -8.84 5.61 -6.52
C PHE A 25 -9.56 6.96 -6.31
N SER A 26 -10.14 7.56 -7.35
CA SER A 26 -11.03 8.71 -7.19
C SER A 26 -12.39 8.33 -6.61
N GLU A 27 -12.83 7.08 -6.82
CA GLU A 27 -14.13 6.57 -6.36
C GLU A 27 -13.97 5.42 -5.35
N HIS A 28 -12.77 4.89 -5.16
CA HIS A 28 -12.50 3.74 -4.31
C HIS A 28 -11.38 4.05 -3.31
N LYS A 29 -11.56 3.63 -2.06
CA LYS A 29 -10.54 3.84 -1.02
C LYS A 29 -9.44 2.81 -1.09
N LEU A 30 -8.24 3.22 -0.72
CA LEU A 30 -7.09 2.32 -0.62
C LEU A 30 -7.31 1.25 0.47
N TYR A 31 -7.96 1.62 1.57
CA TYR A 31 -8.34 0.66 2.61
C TYR A 31 -9.26 -0.45 2.10
N ASP A 32 -10.27 -0.10 1.31
CA ASP A 32 -11.24 -1.08 0.80
C ASP A 32 -10.55 -2.09 -0.12
N LEU A 33 -9.66 -1.62 -1.00
CA LEU A 33 -8.80 -2.47 -1.83
C LEU A 33 -7.98 -3.45 -0.98
N ALA A 34 -7.32 -2.95 0.06
CA ALA A 34 -6.48 -3.77 0.93
C ALA A 34 -7.31 -4.83 1.70
N SER A 35 -8.46 -4.42 2.25
CA SER A 35 -9.36 -5.30 2.97
C SER A 35 -9.89 -6.42 2.08
N ASP A 36 -10.35 -6.10 0.87
CA ASP A 36 -10.87 -7.09 -0.06
C ASP A 36 -9.78 -8.01 -0.60
N PHE A 37 -8.56 -7.50 -0.80
CA PHE A 37 -7.42 -8.31 -1.19
C PHE A 37 -7.04 -9.33 -0.10
N VAL A 38 -7.02 -8.94 1.17
CA VAL A 38 -6.78 -9.85 2.30
C VAL A 38 -7.86 -10.92 2.40
N LYS A 39 -9.14 -10.57 2.24
CA LYS A 39 -10.25 -11.54 2.22
C LYS A 39 -10.10 -12.60 1.12
N GLN A 40 -9.41 -12.27 0.03
CA GLN A 40 -9.12 -13.21 -1.07
C GLN A 40 -7.85 -14.04 -0.84
N GLY A 41 -7.20 -13.91 0.32
CA GLY A 41 -5.95 -14.60 0.67
C GLY A 41 -4.68 -13.85 0.26
N GLY A 42 -4.79 -12.55 -0.07
CA GLY A 42 -3.68 -11.66 -0.33
C GLY A 42 -2.75 -11.49 0.87
N LYS A 43 -1.44 -11.39 0.63
CA LYS A 43 -0.40 -11.27 1.66
C LYS A 43 0.58 -10.13 1.43
N TYR A 44 0.83 -9.77 0.18
CA TYR A 44 1.80 -8.73 -0.18
C TYR A 44 1.14 -7.69 -1.07
N LEU A 45 1.01 -6.46 -0.58
CA LEU A 45 0.45 -5.34 -1.31
C LEU A 45 1.56 -4.33 -1.64
N PHE A 46 1.79 -4.13 -2.93
CA PHE A 46 2.76 -3.18 -3.46
C PHE A 46 2.04 -1.97 -4.03
N LEU A 47 2.34 -0.79 -3.49
CA LEU A 47 1.72 0.48 -3.87
C LEU A 47 2.73 1.42 -4.50
N ASP A 48 2.45 1.90 -5.70
CA ASP A 48 3.26 2.90 -6.37
C ASP A 48 2.66 4.30 -6.23
N GLU A 49 3.50 5.33 -6.15
CA GLU A 49 3.09 6.74 -6.16
C GLU A 49 2.07 7.13 -5.07
N VAL A 50 2.17 6.57 -3.85
CA VAL A 50 1.14 6.74 -2.79
C VAL A 50 0.86 8.20 -2.40
N HIS A 51 1.86 9.07 -2.53
CA HIS A 51 1.74 10.50 -2.23
C HIS A 51 0.73 11.26 -3.09
N LYS A 52 0.31 10.71 -4.23
CA LYS A 52 -0.76 11.28 -5.07
C LYS A 52 -2.15 11.09 -4.47
N TYR A 53 -2.31 10.15 -3.52
CA TYR A 53 -3.58 9.84 -2.91
C TYR A 53 -3.83 10.70 -1.66
N PRO A 54 -4.97 11.41 -1.55
CA PRO A 54 -5.29 12.20 -0.38
C PRO A 54 -5.34 11.34 0.89
N ASN A 55 -4.80 11.84 2.01
CA ASN A 55 -4.80 11.14 3.31
C ASN A 55 -4.14 9.74 3.28
N TRP A 56 -3.28 9.47 2.29
CA TRP A 56 -2.60 8.18 2.14
C TRP A 56 -1.92 7.69 3.41
N SER A 57 -1.30 8.58 4.17
CA SER A 57 -0.58 8.22 5.40
C SER A 57 -1.52 7.67 6.48
N GLN A 58 -2.71 8.26 6.62
CA GLN A 58 -3.72 7.79 7.57
C GLN A 58 -4.33 6.46 7.11
N GLU A 59 -4.62 6.29 5.82
CA GLU A 59 -5.15 5.02 5.32
C GLU A 59 -4.12 3.89 5.41
N LEU A 60 -2.85 4.16 5.08
CA LEU A 60 -1.77 3.19 5.29
C LEU A 60 -1.59 2.82 6.76
N LYS A 61 -1.76 3.78 7.68
CA LYS A 61 -1.76 3.50 9.12
C LYS A 61 -2.90 2.58 9.51
N ASN A 62 -4.11 2.88 9.06
CA ASN A 62 -5.28 2.05 9.33
C ASN A 62 -5.10 0.64 8.76
N ILE A 63 -4.57 0.50 7.54
CA ILE A 63 -4.25 -0.80 6.94
C ILE A 63 -3.24 -1.56 7.80
N TYR A 64 -2.19 -0.88 8.26
CA TYR A 64 -1.15 -1.50 9.10
C TYR A 64 -1.69 -1.94 10.47
N ASP A 65 -2.55 -1.14 11.09
CA ASP A 65 -3.14 -1.43 12.40
C ASP A 65 -4.24 -2.51 12.32
N ASP A 66 -5.05 -2.51 11.26
CA ASP A 66 -6.23 -3.39 11.14
C ASP A 66 -5.94 -4.70 10.41
N LEU A 67 -4.94 -4.76 9.53
CA LEU A 67 -4.62 -5.91 8.66
C LEU A 67 -3.20 -6.43 8.93
N PRO A 68 -2.93 -7.02 10.11
CA PRO A 68 -1.58 -7.42 10.53
C PRO A 68 -0.95 -8.53 9.66
N GLU A 69 -1.77 -9.33 8.97
CA GLU A 69 -1.32 -10.35 8.01
C GLU A 69 -0.86 -9.78 6.66
N LEU A 70 -1.14 -8.51 6.38
CA LEU A 70 -0.84 -7.87 5.09
C LEU A 70 0.51 -7.14 5.15
N HIS A 71 1.45 -7.59 4.32
CA HIS A 71 2.71 -6.89 4.11
C HIS A 71 2.56 -5.80 3.05
N VAL A 72 2.61 -4.55 3.47
CA VAL A 72 2.51 -3.39 2.57
C VAL A 72 3.89 -2.82 2.25
N VAL A 73 4.19 -2.66 0.97
CA VAL A 73 5.38 -1.97 0.46
C VAL A 73 4.93 -0.84 -0.44
N PHE A 74 5.41 0.37 -0.19
CA PHE A 74 5.01 1.54 -0.98
C PHE A 74 6.19 2.38 -1.46
N THR A 75 5.95 3.15 -2.52
CA THR A 75 6.90 4.12 -3.08
C THR A 75 6.22 5.49 -3.20
N GLY A 76 7.04 6.53 -3.25
CA GLY A 76 6.60 7.88 -3.58
C GLY A 76 7.78 8.70 -4.08
N SER A 77 7.51 9.60 -5.02
CA SER A 77 8.53 10.46 -5.62
C SER A 77 9.12 11.50 -4.64
N SER A 78 8.42 11.77 -3.53
CA SER A 78 8.84 12.70 -2.48
C SER A 78 9.30 11.98 -1.22
N LEU A 79 10.64 11.86 -1.06
CA LEU A 79 11.25 11.33 0.17
C LEU A 79 10.87 12.16 1.41
N LEU A 80 10.73 13.48 1.27
CA LEU A 80 10.35 14.37 2.37
C LEU A 80 8.95 14.06 2.91
N GLU A 81 7.98 13.82 2.03
CA GLU A 81 6.62 13.44 2.43
C GLU A 81 6.60 12.05 3.08
N ILE A 82 7.41 11.12 2.57
CA ILE A 82 7.57 9.79 3.17
C ILE A 82 8.20 9.89 4.57
N LEU A 83 9.21 10.75 4.76
CA LEU A 83 9.88 10.93 6.05
C LEU A 83 8.96 11.59 7.08
N ASN A 84 8.18 12.59 6.69
CA ASN A 84 7.19 13.22 7.56
C ASN A 84 6.09 12.21 7.96
N ALA A 85 5.55 11.46 7.00
CA ALA A 85 4.57 10.41 7.29
C ALA A 85 5.14 9.31 8.19
N LYS A 86 6.41 8.90 8.00
CA LYS A 86 7.06 7.92 8.88
C LYS A 86 7.14 8.43 10.33
N SER A 87 7.38 9.72 10.52
CA SER A 87 7.36 10.33 11.86
C SER A 87 5.97 10.18 12.50
N ASP A 88 4.90 10.46 11.76
CA ASP A 88 3.51 10.30 12.22
C ASP A 88 3.08 8.83 12.42
N LEU A 89 3.62 7.91 11.62
CA LEU A 89 3.42 6.46 11.78
C LEU A 89 4.17 5.91 13.01
N SER A 90 5.29 6.53 13.39
CA SER A 90 6.17 6.08 14.49
C SER A 90 5.80 6.62 15.87
N ARG A 91 4.96 7.66 15.97
CA ARG A 91 4.56 8.25 17.25
C ARG A 91 3.60 7.31 18.00
N ARG A 92 4.14 6.67 19.04
CA ARG A 92 3.44 6.05 20.17
C ARG A 92 4.10 6.53 21.46
#